data_AF-A0A250X1A5-F1
#
_entry.id   AF-A0A250X1A5-F1
#
_cell.length_a   1.000
_cell.length_b   1.000
_cell.length_c   1.000
_cell.angle_alpha   90.00
_cell.angle_beta   90.00
_cell.angle_gamma   90.00
#
_symmetry.space_group_name_H-M   'P 1'
#
loop_
_entity.id
_entity.type
_entity.pdbx_description
1 polymer ?
#
loop_
_entity_poly.entity_id
_entity_poly.type
_entity_poly.pdbx_seq_one_letter_code
_entity_poly.pdbx_strand_id
1 'polypeptide(L)'
;MSICTPSPHRLSVCLLCTVLVTSLTVTAISAPFKSYGTGHHDNYQHRAAWAYKSHTPIHMLNRAQAYLGDTLRMNSFLQRMAQGETVTIAWQGSSVSLAGGSEHDDQIWVHQIHKWLEMTFSVCGDNATSHTLHQDSTEEYIRTGHTCTASNITLINLSVYASQLLFMEACKLYKVPRHVDLVVLEQAVSDEPYFLPMFKSPHRLALERMIRHLLTLPRHPAVLMVET
;
A
#
# COMPACT_ATOMS: atom_id res chain seq x y z
N MET A 1 14.12 24.46 13.65
CA MET A 1 13.09 23.72 12.88
C MET A 1 13.20 24.17 11.42
N SER A 2 13.97 23.45 10.62
CA SER A 2 14.22 23.83 9.22
C SER A 2 13.07 23.35 8.36
N ILE A 3 12.22 24.29 7.95
CA ILE A 3 11.09 24.05 7.05
C ILE A 3 11.66 23.72 5.67
N CYS A 4 11.26 22.56 5.13
CA CYS A 4 11.60 22.11 3.78
C CYS A 4 11.39 23.26 2.78
N THR A 5 12.46 23.81 2.22
CA THR A 5 12.37 24.93 1.26
C THR A 5 11.88 24.41 -0.09
N PRO A 6 10.70 24.86 -0.60
CA PRO A 6 10.25 24.47 -1.92
C PRO A 6 10.96 25.30 -3.01
N SER A 7 11.42 24.61 -4.06
CA SER A 7 11.94 25.21 -5.29
C SER A 7 10.78 25.74 -6.17
N PRO A 8 10.87 26.96 -6.75
CA PRO A 8 9.82 27.52 -7.57
C PRO A 8 10.12 27.33 -9.06
N HIS A 9 9.43 26.39 -9.72
CA HIS A 9 9.34 26.43 -11.19
C HIS A 9 7.91 26.23 -11.70
N ARG A 10 7.33 27.40 -12.01
CA ARG A 10 6.64 27.77 -13.25
C ARG A 10 5.44 26.93 -13.71
N LEU A 11 4.27 27.54 -13.48
CA LEU A 11 3.11 27.55 -14.37
C LEU A 11 3.52 27.69 -15.85
N SER A 12 2.97 26.83 -16.70
CA SER A 12 2.18 27.23 -17.88
C SER A 12 1.76 25.99 -18.66
N VAL A 13 0.65 26.13 -19.41
CA VAL A 13 0.30 25.46 -20.67
C VAL A 13 -0.92 24.53 -20.66
N CYS A 14 -1.82 24.89 -21.57
CA CYS A 14 -2.83 24.14 -22.30
C CYS A 14 -4.23 23.95 -21.71
N LEU A 15 -5.04 24.99 -21.99
CA LEU A 15 -6.44 24.89 -22.37
C LEU A 15 -6.63 24.01 -23.63
N LEU A 16 -7.82 23.42 -23.74
CA LEU A 16 -8.46 22.76 -24.90
C LEU A 16 -8.22 21.25 -25.05
N CYS A 17 -9.26 20.46 -24.77
CA CYS A 17 -9.90 19.62 -25.78
C CYS A 17 -11.24 19.05 -25.28
N THR A 18 -12.31 19.46 -25.96
CA THR A 18 -13.66 18.90 -25.94
C THR A 18 -13.70 17.51 -26.58
N VAL A 19 -14.33 16.52 -25.94
CA VAL A 19 -14.99 15.40 -26.64
C VAL A 19 -16.28 15.02 -25.90
N LEU A 20 -17.40 15.19 -26.61
CA LEU A 20 -18.70 14.59 -26.37
C LEU A 20 -18.65 13.09 -26.67
N VAL A 21 -19.08 12.23 -25.75
CA VAL A 21 -19.77 10.97 -26.11
C VAL A 21 -20.86 10.67 -25.08
N THR A 22 -22.01 10.32 -25.62
CA THR A 22 -23.33 10.09 -25.05
C THR A 22 -23.49 8.79 -24.26
N SER A 23 -24.51 8.80 -23.40
CA SER A 23 -25.38 7.68 -22.97
C SER A 23 -24.77 6.52 -22.18
N LEU A 24 -25.02 6.52 -20.87
CA LEU A 24 -25.00 5.33 -20.02
C LEU A 24 -26.37 5.19 -19.35
N THR A 25 -27.19 4.28 -19.87
CA THR A 25 -28.30 3.68 -19.13
C THR A 25 -27.72 2.81 -18.03
N VAL A 26 -28.02 3.17 -16.78
CA VAL A 26 -27.69 2.38 -15.60
C VAL A 26 -28.62 1.17 -15.56
N THR A 27 -28.13 0.02 -16.04
CA THR A 27 -28.63 -1.28 -15.59
C THR A 27 -27.77 -1.76 -14.46
N ALA A 28 -28.34 -1.76 -13.26
CA ALA A 28 -27.81 -2.46 -12.10
C ALA A 28 -27.64 -3.94 -12.44
N ILE A 29 -26.40 -4.44 -12.42
CA ILE A 29 -26.11 -5.87 -12.45
C ILE A 29 -25.49 -6.21 -11.10
N SER A 30 -26.35 -6.69 -10.21
CA SER A 30 -25.95 -7.59 -9.13
C SER A 30 -25.54 -8.93 -9.76
N ALA A 31 -24.26 -9.09 -10.09
CA ALA A 31 -23.71 -10.39 -10.47
C ALA A 31 -23.03 -11.03 -9.25
N PRO A 32 -23.47 -12.21 -8.78
CA PRO A 32 -22.69 -13.00 -7.85
C PRO A 32 -21.42 -13.46 -8.57
N PHE A 33 -20.30 -13.43 -7.86
CA PHE A 33 -18.98 -13.86 -8.33
C PHE A 33 -19.06 -15.31 -8.84
N LYS A 34 -19.26 -15.48 -10.15
CA LYS A 34 -19.31 -16.78 -10.82
C LYS A 34 -17.88 -17.19 -11.12
N SER A 35 -17.38 -18.15 -10.35
CA SER A 35 -16.21 -18.96 -10.68
C SER A 35 -16.39 -19.53 -12.09
N TYR A 36 -15.55 -19.08 -13.03
CA TYR A 36 -15.50 -19.60 -14.40
C TYR A 36 -14.19 -20.35 -14.61
N GLY A 37 -14.30 -21.68 -14.67
CA GLY A 37 -13.81 -22.49 -15.79
C GLY A 37 -12.30 -22.65 -15.99
N THR A 38 -11.75 -23.72 -15.41
CA THR A 38 -10.99 -24.78 -16.12
C THR A 38 -9.97 -24.35 -17.19
N GLY A 39 -8.83 -23.85 -16.74
CA GLY A 39 -7.54 -23.86 -17.46
C GLY A 39 -6.47 -24.44 -16.54
N HIS A 40 -5.72 -25.44 -16.99
CA HIS A 40 -4.98 -26.39 -16.15
C HIS A 40 -3.70 -25.85 -15.46
N HIS A 41 -3.56 -24.53 -15.26
CA HIS A 41 -2.44 -23.89 -14.56
C HIS A 41 -2.83 -23.01 -13.35
N ASP A 42 -4.13 -22.79 -13.07
CA ASP A 42 -4.57 -21.72 -12.15
C ASP A 42 -4.80 -22.11 -10.67
N ASN A 43 -4.50 -23.34 -10.24
CA ASN A 43 -4.98 -23.82 -8.93
C ASN A 43 -3.95 -23.90 -7.79
N TYR A 44 -2.65 -23.75 -8.06
CA TYR A 44 -1.63 -23.90 -7.01
C TYR A 44 -1.12 -22.59 -6.43
N GLN A 45 -1.02 -21.51 -7.22
CA GLN A 45 -0.40 -20.26 -6.75
C GLN A 45 -1.33 -19.42 -5.87
N HIS A 46 -2.65 -19.39 -6.16
CA HIS A 46 -3.58 -18.62 -5.32
C HIS A 46 -3.95 -19.29 -3.99
N ARG A 47 -3.69 -20.60 -3.80
CA ARG A 47 -3.96 -21.27 -2.52
C ARG A 47 -2.94 -20.94 -1.43
N ALA A 48 -1.71 -20.59 -1.79
CA ALA A 48 -0.66 -20.24 -0.84
C ALA A 48 -0.96 -18.93 -0.08
N ALA A 49 -1.56 -17.95 -0.76
CA ALA A 49 -2.02 -16.68 -0.19
C ALA A 49 -2.85 -16.84 1.09
N TRP A 50 -3.72 -17.86 1.08
CA TRP A 50 -4.72 -18.13 2.11
C TRP A 50 -4.32 -19.28 3.05
N ALA A 51 -3.14 -19.88 2.84
CA ALA A 51 -2.61 -20.92 3.72
C ALA A 51 -1.96 -20.36 5.00
N TYR A 52 -1.81 -19.03 5.12
CA TYR A 52 -1.35 -18.40 6.35
C TYR A 52 -2.38 -18.59 7.47
N LYS A 53 -2.09 -19.54 8.36
CA LYS A 53 -2.90 -19.78 9.55
C LYS A 53 -2.50 -18.77 10.62
N SER A 54 -3.26 -17.68 10.74
CA SER A 54 -3.05 -16.72 11.81
C SER A 54 -3.22 -17.40 13.17
N HIS A 55 -2.30 -17.12 14.10
CA HIS A 55 -2.47 -17.47 15.52
C HIS A 55 -3.57 -16.61 16.18
N THR A 56 -3.89 -15.47 15.57
CA THR A 56 -4.95 -14.58 16.01
C THR A 56 -6.31 -15.12 15.56
N PRO A 57 -7.27 -15.35 16.48
CA PRO A 57 -8.60 -15.82 16.12
C PRO A 57 -9.30 -14.91 15.11
N ILE A 58 -10.10 -15.49 14.20
CA ILE A 58 -10.77 -14.73 13.14
C ILE A 58 -11.64 -13.57 13.65
N HIS A 59 -12.27 -13.74 14.82
CA HIS A 59 -13.10 -12.69 15.42
C HIS A 59 -12.26 -11.49 15.91
N MET A 60 -10.97 -11.69 16.23
CA MET A 60 -10.05 -10.59 16.54
C MET A 60 -9.60 -9.90 15.24
N LEU A 61 -9.30 -10.66 14.19
CA LEU A 61 -8.93 -10.12 12.88
C LEU A 61 -10.04 -9.25 12.30
N ASN A 62 -11.30 -9.69 12.39
CA ASN A 62 -12.45 -8.92 11.93
C ASN A 62 -12.61 -7.58 12.69
N ARG A 63 -12.11 -7.48 13.93
CA ARG A 63 -12.11 -6.24 14.71
C ARG A 63 -10.96 -5.30 14.36
N ALA A 64 -9.91 -5.80 13.72
CA ALA A 64 -8.78 -4.98 13.29
C ALA A 64 -9.15 -4.07 12.09
N GLN A 65 -10.23 -4.39 11.38
CA GLN A 65 -10.70 -3.59 10.27
C GLN A 65 -11.53 -2.40 10.75
N ALA A 66 -10.90 -1.23 10.90
CA ALA A 66 -11.58 -0.01 11.32
C ALA A 66 -12.62 0.47 10.29
N TYR A 67 -12.29 0.42 9.00
CA TYR A 67 -13.15 0.88 7.92
C TYR A 67 -12.83 0.15 6.61
N LEU A 68 -13.85 -0.38 5.90
CA LEU A 68 -13.64 -1.06 4.61
C LEU A 68 -13.39 -0.09 3.46
N GLY A 69 -14.10 1.05 3.45
CA GLY A 69 -14.06 2.02 2.36
C GLY A 69 -14.54 1.48 1.01
N ASP A 70 -14.13 2.18 -0.05
CA ASP A 70 -14.31 1.74 -1.43
C ASP A 70 -13.15 0.81 -1.83
N THR A 71 -13.48 -0.44 -2.16
CA THR A 71 -12.50 -1.49 -2.43
C THR A 71 -12.10 -1.59 -3.90
N LEU A 72 -12.67 -0.81 -4.82
CA LEU A 72 -12.46 -1.00 -6.26
C LEU A 72 -10.98 -0.92 -6.66
N ARG A 73 -10.26 0.08 -6.14
CA ARG A 73 -8.83 0.27 -6.43
C ARG A 73 -7.97 -0.83 -5.81
N MET A 74 -8.30 -1.25 -4.59
CA MET A 74 -7.61 -2.36 -3.92
C MET A 74 -7.81 -3.68 -4.67
N ASN A 75 -9.03 -3.97 -5.12
CA ASN A 75 -9.32 -5.16 -5.91
C ASN A 75 -8.54 -5.16 -7.23
N SER A 76 -8.49 -4.02 -7.92
CA SER A 76 -7.67 -3.87 -9.14
C SER A 76 -6.19 -4.10 -8.87
N PHE A 77 -5.65 -3.52 -7.79
CA PHE A 77 -4.26 -3.75 -7.36
C PHE A 77 -3.97 -5.24 -7.10
N LEU A 78 -4.81 -5.92 -6.33
CA LEU A 78 -4.67 -7.35 -6.03
C LEU A 78 -4.77 -8.23 -7.29
N GLN A 79 -5.70 -7.90 -8.21
CA GLN A 79 -5.85 -8.62 -9.47
C GLN A 79 -4.59 -8.50 -10.34
N ARG A 80 -4.00 -7.31 -10.43
CA ARG A 80 -2.78 -7.09 -11.20
C ARG A 80 -1.59 -7.85 -10.62
N MET A 81 -1.44 -7.87 -9.29
CA MET A 81 -0.45 -8.74 -8.64
C MET A 81 -0.70 -10.22 -8.94
N ALA A 82 -1.95 -10.69 -8.86
CA ALA A 82 -2.32 -12.06 -9.17
C ALA A 82 -2.04 -12.45 -10.63
N GLN A 83 -2.07 -11.48 -11.55
CA GLN A 83 -1.70 -11.65 -12.96
C GLN A 83 -0.18 -11.56 -13.20
N GLY A 84 0.62 -11.36 -12.14
CA GLY A 84 2.06 -11.20 -12.24
C GLY A 84 2.52 -9.87 -12.83
N GLU A 85 1.66 -8.85 -12.87
CA GLU A 85 2.08 -7.51 -13.29
C GLU A 85 3.08 -6.90 -12.31
N THR A 86 4.00 -6.08 -12.83
CA THR A 86 4.85 -5.24 -11.98
C THR A 86 4.01 -4.20 -11.26
N VAL A 87 4.10 -4.20 -9.92
CA VAL A 87 3.41 -3.24 -9.07
C VAL A 87 4.37 -2.53 -8.12
N THR A 88 4.05 -1.28 -7.79
CA THR A 88 4.81 -0.48 -6.83
C THR A 88 3.95 -0.10 -5.64
N ILE A 89 4.46 -0.37 -4.45
CA ILE A 89 3.88 -0.03 -3.16
C ILE A 89 4.71 1.08 -2.53
N ALA A 90 4.09 2.22 -2.19
CA ALA A 90 4.72 3.25 -1.38
C ALA A 90 4.20 3.19 0.05
N TRP A 91 5.11 3.10 1.01
CA TRP A 91 4.80 3.09 2.43
C TRP A 91 5.14 4.45 3.05
N GLN A 92 4.14 5.17 3.54
CA GLN A 92 4.34 6.41 4.29
C GLN A 92 3.98 6.16 5.75
N GLY A 93 4.99 6.01 6.60
CA GLY A 93 4.80 5.91 8.04
C GLY A 93 5.79 6.72 8.87
N SER A 94 5.74 6.46 10.17
CA SER A 94 6.53 7.05 11.23
C SER A 94 7.73 6.15 11.59
N SER A 95 8.30 6.33 12.79
CA SER A 95 9.34 5.46 13.34
C SER A 95 8.89 3.99 13.47
N VAL A 96 7.60 3.73 13.62
CA VAL A 96 7.07 2.36 13.73
C VAL A 96 7.24 1.61 12.42
N SER A 97 6.95 2.25 11.27
CA SER A 97 7.20 1.68 9.95
C SER A 97 8.66 1.76 9.47
N LEU A 98 9.47 2.62 10.08
CA LEU A 98 10.87 2.78 9.69
C LEU A 98 11.83 1.81 10.39
N ALA A 99 11.54 1.43 11.64
CA ALA A 99 12.39 0.51 12.41
C ALA A 99 11.60 -0.39 13.37
N GLY A 100 10.42 0.03 13.83
CA GLY A 100 9.54 -0.82 14.65
C GLY A 100 10.16 -1.31 15.96
N GLY A 101 11.27 -0.71 16.42
CA GLY A 101 12.05 -1.19 17.56
C GLY A 101 12.83 -2.49 17.33
N SER A 102 12.94 -2.94 16.08
CA SER A 102 13.72 -4.12 15.72
C SER A 102 15.22 -3.82 15.67
N GLU A 103 16.04 -4.75 16.14
CA GLU A 103 17.51 -4.71 15.96
C GLU A 103 17.93 -5.10 14.54
N HIS A 104 17.04 -5.73 13.78
CA HIS A 104 17.28 -6.19 12.42
C HIS A 104 16.29 -5.54 11.43
N ASP A 105 16.83 -4.94 10.36
CA ASP A 105 16.07 -4.16 9.37
C ASP A 105 14.98 -4.98 8.65
N ASP A 106 15.13 -6.29 8.58
CA ASP A 106 14.20 -7.20 7.92
C ASP A 106 13.01 -7.63 8.78
N GLN A 107 13.14 -7.55 10.11
CA GLN A 107 12.07 -7.91 11.04
C GLN A 107 11.08 -6.77 11.26
N ILE A 108 11.30 -5.62 10.62
CA ILE A 108 10.35 -4.52 10.58
C ILE A 108 9.09 -5.00 9.86
N TRP A 109 7.93 -4.80 10.48
CA TRP A 109 6.66 -5.32 9.99
C TRP A 109 6.30 -4.91 8.55
N VAL A 110 6.78 -3.75 8.09
CA VAL A 110 6.64 -3.29 6.69
C VAL A 110 7.31 -4.27 5.73
N HIS A 111 8.53 -4.71 6.05
CA HIS A 111 9.28 -5.71 5.30
C HIS A 111 8.62 -7.09 5.39
N GLN A 112 8.06 -7.45 6.54
CA GLN A 112 7.30 -8.69 6.71
C GLN A 112 6.03 -8.73 5.84
N ILE A 113 5.31 -7.62 5.69
CA ILE A 113 4.18 -7.52 4.77
C ILE A 113 4.64 -7.66 3.32
N HIS A 114 5.74 -7.00 2.95
CA HIS A 114 6.28 -7.12 1.60
C HIS A 114 6.72 -8.56 1.28
N LYS A 115 7.48 -9.21 2.17
CA LYS A 115 7.84 -10.64 2.08
C LYS A 115 6.60 -11.52 1.95
N TRP A 116 5.56 -11.28 2.75
CA TRP A 116 4.29 -12.02 2.63
C TRP A 116 3.65 -11.85 1.26
N LEU A 117 3.60 -10.63 0.71
CA LEU A 117 3.07 -10.37 -0.63
C LEU A 117 3.88 -11.08 -1.71
N GLU A 118 5.21 -11.07 -1.61
CA GLU A 118 6.08 -11.75 -2.56
C GLU A 118 5.88 -13.26 -2.55
N MET A 119 5.87 -13.88 -1.37
CA MET A 119 5.60 -15.32 -1.23
C MET A 119 4.19 -15.70 -1.68
N THR A 120 3.27 -14.74 -1.67
CA THR A 120 1.87 -14.95 -2.04
C THR A 120 1.64 -14.83 -3.55
N PHE A 121 2.24 -13.84 -4.20
CA PHE A 121 1.92 -13.47 -5.58
C PHE A 121 3.07 -13.68 -6.57
N SER A 122 4.29 -13.94 -6.10
CA SER A 122 5.44 -14.19 -6.97
C SER A 122 5.76 -15.68 -7.06
N VAL A 123 6.23 -16.11 -8.23
CA VAL A 123 6.74 -17.46 -8.44
C VAL A 123 8.19 -17.50 -7.97
N CYS A 124 8.39 -17.79 -6.69
CA CYS A 124 9.72 -18.09 -6.19
C CYS A 124 10.12 -19.49 -6.68
N GLY A 125 11.22 -19.62 -7.42
CA GLY A 125 11.67 -20.92 -7.92
C GLY A 125 11.79 -21.97 -6.81
N ASP A 126 11.75 -23.26 -7.17
CA ASP A 126 11.54 -24.43 -6.27
C ASP A 126 12.49 -24.54 -5.05
N ASN A 127 13.57 -23.75 -5.01
CA ASN A 127 14.47 -23.64 -3.86
C ASN A 127 13.93 -22.73 -2.73
N ALA A 128 12.79 -22.06 -2.92
CA ALA A 128 12.13 -21.22 -1.91
C ALA A 128 11.29 -22.02 -0.89
N THR A 129 11.41 -23.34 -0.88
CA THR A 129 10.55 -24.29 -0.13
C THR A 129 10.76 -24.30 1.39
N SER A 130 11.56 -23.40 1.95
CA SER A 130 11.75 -23.31 3.40
C SER A 130 11.78 -21.88 3.94
N HIS A 131 11.10 -20.92 3.31
CA HIS A 131 10.92 -19.61 3.96
C HIS A 131 9.74 -19.64 4.92
N THR A 132 10.00 -20.01 6.17
CA THR A 132 9.07 -19.61 7.23
C THR A 132 9.05 -18.07 7.28
N LEU A 133 7.87 -17.45 7.44
CA LEU A 133 7.74 -15.99 7.56
C LEU A 133 8.71 -15.43 8.62
N HIS A 134 8.99 -16.24 9.66
CA HIS A 134 9.82 -15.93 10.82
C HIS A 134 11.29 -16.37 10.72
N GLN A 135 11.76 -16.92 9.60
CA GLN A 135 13.19 -17.14 9.46
C GLN A 135 13.86 -15.79 9.22
N ASP A 136 14.95 -15.54 9.96
CA ASP A 136 15.86 -14.41 9.77
C ASP A 136 16.04 -14.13 8.29
N SER A 137 16.06 -12.84 7.93
CA SER A 137 16.37 -12.42 6.57
C SER A 137 17.54 -13.21 6.04
N THR A 138 17.33 -13.75 4.86
CA THR A 138 18.46 -14.18 4.07
C THR A 138 19.32 -12.94 3.79
N GLU A 139 20.64 -13.11 3.69
CA GLU A 139 21.53 -12.06 3.20
C GLU A 139 21.04 -11.45 1.88
N GLU A 140 20.34 -12.26 1.08
CA GLU A 140 19.67 -11.83 -0.15
C GLU A 140 18.59 -10.77 0.09
N TYR A 141 17.72 -10.93 1.10
CA TYR A 141 16.68 -9.94 1.41
C TYR A 141 17.29 -8.63 1.90
N ILE A 142 18.29 -8.71 2.78
CA ILE A 142 19.01 -7.51 3.25
C ILE A 142 19.63 -6.76 2.07
N ARG A 143 20.20 -7.49 1.10
CA ARG A 143 20.87 -6.89 -0.06
C ARG A 143 19.91 -6.36 -1.12
N THR A 144 18.83 -7.09 -1.40
CA THR A 144 17.97 -6.81 -2.55
C THR A 144 16.64 -6.16 -2.18
N GLY A 145 16.24 -6.25 -0.92
CA GLY A 145 14.89 -5.92 -0.48
C GLY A 145 13.84 -6.92 -0.94
N HIS A 146 14.24 -8.04 -1.58
CA HIS A 146 13.36 -9.03 -2.17
C HIS A 146 13.68 -10.43 -1.63
N THR A 147 12.63 -11.19 -1.35
CA THR A 147 12.71 -12.62 -1.00
C THR A 147 12.86 -13.47 -2.26
N CYS A 148 12.46 -12.93 -3.41
CA CYS A 148 12.50 -13.58 -4.70
C CYS A 148 13.15 -12.69 -5.76
N THR A 149 14.15 -13.21 -6.46
CA THR A 149 14.83 -12.50 -7.56
C THR A 149 13.91 -12.21 -8.74
N ALA A 150 12.82 -12.96 -8.91
CA ALA A 150 11.79 -12.75 -9.92
C ALA A 150 10.56 -12.00 -9.40
N SER A 151 10.65 -11.36 -8.22
CA SER A 151 9.55 -10.58 -7.66
C SER A 151 9.19 -9.39 -8.56
N ASN A 152 7.90 -9.28 -8.87
CA ASN A 152 7.34 -8.14 -9.60
C ASN A 152 6.77 -7.07 -8.64
N ILE A 153 7.08 -7.15 -7.34
CA ILE A 153 6.51 -6.29 -6.30
C ILE A 153 7.62 -5.40 -5.73
N THR A 154 7.57 -4.11 -6.03
CA THR A 154 8.52 -3.13 -5.51
C THR A 154 7.95 -2.41 -4.30
N LEU A 155 8.66 -2.43 -3.17
CA LEU A 155 8.34 -1.64 -1.98
C LEU A 155 9.24 -0.40 -1.91
N ILE A 156 8.64 0.77 -1.68
CA ILE A 156 9.33 2.03 -1.42
C ILE A 156 8.93 2.51 -0.03
N ASN A 157 9.81 2.31 0.95
CA ASN A 157 9.60 2.80 2.31
C ASN A 157 9.98 4.28 2.41
N LEU A 158 8.97 5.16 2.52
CA LEU A 158 9.11 6.61 2.67
C LEU A 158 8.97 7.05 4.13
N SER A 159 9.00 6.12 5.07
CA SER A 159 8.78 6.39 6.49
C SER A 159 9.88 7.26 7.10
N VAL A 160 9.52 8.04 8.12
CA VAL A 160 10.43 8.97 8.78
C VAL A 160 10.28 8.89 10.29
N TYR A 161 11.39 8.88 11.02
CA TYR A 161 11.38 8.90 12.48
C TYR A 161 10.57 10.08 13.03
N ALA A 162 9.71 9.80 14.01
CA ALA A 162 8.92 10.79 14.74
C ALA A 162 8.15 11.77 13.83
N SER A 163 7.70 11.32 12.65
CA SER A 163 6.92 12.14 11.74
C SER A 163 5.42 12.07 12.02
N GLN A 164 4.79 13.25 11.99
CA GLN A 164 3.34 13.44 12.04
C GLN A 164 2.77 13.67 10.64
N LEU A 165 1.46 13.53 10.48
CA LEU A 165 0.77 13.77 9.19
C LEU A 165 1.09 15.14 8.57
N LEU A 166 1.19 16.19 9.39
CA LEU A 166 1.56 17.53 8.92
C LEU A 166 2.94 17.55 8.26
N PHE A 167 3.90 16.84 8.84
CA PHE A 167 5.23 16.71 8.26
C PHE A 167 5.19 15.88 6.96
N MET A 168 4.42 14.79 6.95
CA MET A 168 4.31 13.93 5.76
C MET A 168 3.68 14.67 4.58
N GLU A 169 2.61 15.42 4.82
CA GLU A 169 1.95 16.26 3.81
C GLU A 169 2.92 17.30 3.23
N ALA A 170 3.59 18.05 4.09
CA ALA A 170 4.46 19.14 3.66
C ALA A 170 5.76 18.66 2.99
N CYS A 171 6.38 17.61 3.51
CA CYS A 171 7.76 17.24 3.16
C CYS A 171 7.91 15.91 2.42
N LYS A 172 6.89 15.04 2.39
CA LYS A 172 7.02 13.68 1.83
C LYS A 172 5.98 13.35 0.76
N LEU A 173 4.88 14.09 0.67
CA LEU A 173 3.84 13.85 -0.33
C LEU A 173 4.39 13.84 -1.77
N TYR A 174 5.29 14.78 -2.10
CA TYR A 174 5.91 14.86 -3.43
C TYR A 174 6.97 13.78 -3.70
N LYS A 175 7.34 12.97 -2.69
CA LYS A 175 8.24 11.81 -2.85
C LYS A 175 7.48 10.55 -3.25
N VAL A 176 6.14 10.55 -3.20
CA VAL A 176 5.34 9.45 -3.72
C VAL A 176 5.53 9.36 -5.23
N PRO A 177 5.93 8.21 -5.78
CA PRO A 177 6.07 8.05 -7.22
C PRO A 177 4.76 8.31 -7.96
N ARG A 178 4.82 8.94 -9.13
CA ARG A 178 3.63 9.17 -9.97
C ARG A 178 2.97 7.87 -10.46
N HIS A 179 3.75 6.80 -10.57
CA HIS A 179 3.31 5.49 -11.04
C HIS A 179 3.26 4.47 -9.89
N VAL A 180 2.71 4.87 -8.75
CA VAL A 180 2.45 3.97 -7.62
C VAL A 180 1.09 3.27 -7.77
N ASP A 181 0.97 2.04 -7.27
CA ASP A 181 -0.24 1.22 -7.35
C ASP A 181 -0.97 1.10 -6.01
N LEU A 182 -0.22 1.09 -4.93
CA LEU A 182 -0.73 1.12 -3.57
C LEU A 182 0.06 2.13 -2.77
N VAL A 183 -0.63 3.02 -2.05
CA VAL A 183 -0.04 3.86 -1.03
C VAL A 183 -0.60 3.44 0.33
N VAL A 184 0.30 3.07 1.23
CA VAL A 184 -0.04 2.80 2.62
C VAL A 184 0.28 4.04 3.43
N LEU A 185 -0.74 4.61 4.07
CA LEU A 185 -0.62 5.70 5.03
C LEU A 185 -0.68 5.11 6.42
N GLU A 186 0.47 5.05 7.09
CA GLU A 186 0.56 4.62 8.47
C GLU A 186 0.51 5.82 9.41
N GLN A 187 -0.47 5.77 10.31
CA GLN A 187 -0.60 6.66 11.45
C GLN A 187 -0.28 5.86 12.71
N ALA A 188 0.78 6.27 13.39
CA ALA A 188 1.08 5.82 14.74
C ALA A 188 0.44 6.80 15.73
N VAL A 189 0.55 6.46 17.01
CA VAL A 189 0.37 7.33 18.20
C VAL A 189 1.09 8.70 18.18
N SER A 190 1.74 9.10 17.08
CA SER A 190 2.51 10.35 16.95
C SER A 190 1.64 11.60 16.75
N ASP A 191 0.42 11.46 16.23
CA ASP A 191 -0.50 12.60 16.09
C ASP A 191 -1.23 12.84 17.41
N GLU A 192 -1.09 14.06 17.97
CA GLU A 192 -1.75 14.41 19.22
C GLU A 192 -3.29 14.38 19.06
N PRO A 193 -4.02 13.76 20.01
CA PRO A 193 -5.48 13.77 20.01
C PRO A 193 -5.98 15.16 20.40
N TYR A 194 -6.01 16.09 19.44
CA TYR A 194 -6.48 17.44 19.72
C TYR A 194 -7.99 17.47 19.95
N PHE A 195 -8.40 18.03 21.09
CA PHE A 195 -9.78 18.41 21.45
C PHE A 195 -10.32 19.62 20.66
N LEU A 196 -9.86 19.79 19.42
CA LEU A 196 -10.40 20.80 18.51
C LEU A 196 -11.71 20.29 17.88
N PRO A 197 -12.58 21.18 17.38
CA PRO A 197 -13.73 20.76 16.58
C PRO A 197 -13.27 19.79 15.49
N MET A 198 -13.98 18.66 15.34
CA MET A 198 -13.55 17.48 14.59
C MET A 198 -13.02 17.77 13.16
N PHE A 199 -13.45 18.86 12.53
CA PHE A 199 -13.07 19.25 11.16
C PHE A 199 -12.03 20.37 11.05
N LYS A 200 -11.51 20.88 12.18
CA LYS A 200 -10.52 21.97 12.21
C LYS A 200 -9.13 21.53 12.67
N SER A 201 -8.94 20.25 12.97
CA SER A 201 -7.63 19.72 13.33
C SER A 201 -6.66 19.84 12.14
N PRO A 202 -5.47 20.43 12.31
CA PRO A 202 -4.49 20.58 11.23
C PRO A 202 -4.01 19.21 10.72
N HIS A 203 -3.91 18.19 11.58
CA HIS A 203 -3.57 16.82 11.18
C HIS A 203 -4.63 16.19 10.28
N ARG A 204 -5.91 16.38 10.60
CA ARG A 204 -7.02 15.89 9.76
C ARG A 204 -7.05 16.58 8.40
N LEU A 205 -6.81 17.89 8.36
CA LEU A 205 -6.70 18.63 7.11
C LEU A 205 -5.49 18.18 6.28
N ALA A 206 -4.36 17.88 6.92
CA ALA A 206 -3.19 17.31 6.25
C ALA A 206 -3.52 15.94 5.64
N LEU A 207 -4.13 15.03 6.41
CA LEU A 207 -4.57 13.73 5.93
C LEU A 207 -5.54 13.85 4.74
N GLU A 208 -6.53 14.73 4.84
CA GLU A 208 -7.48 14.97 3.75
C GLU A 208 -6.77 15.42 2.47
N ARG A 209 -5.85 16.38 2.57
CA ARG A 209 -5.08 16.88 1.41
C ARG A 209 -4.20 15.79 0.82
N MET A 210 -3.54 14.99 1.66
CA MET A 210 -2.74 13.85 1.23
C MET A 210 -3.61 12.85 0.47
N ILE A 211 -4.71 12.39 1.04
CA ILE A 211 -5.62 11.43 0.39
C ILE A 211 -6.13 12.01 -0.93
N ARG A 212 -6.61 13.25 -0.95
CA ARG A 212 -7.07 13.92 -2.19
C ARG A 212 -5.97 13.92 -3.25
N HIS A 213 -4.74 14.27 -2.89
CA HIS A 213 -3.61 14.25 -3.82
C HIS A 213 -3.34 12.84 -4.36
N LEU A 214 -3.24 11.83 -3.47
CA LEU A 214 -3.00 10.45 -3.85
C LEU A 214 -4.07 9.91 -4.81
N LEU A 215 -5.33 10.25 -4.55
CA LEU A 215 -6.44 9.82 -5.39
C LEU A 215 -6.42 10.41 -6.81
N THR A 216 -5.69 11.53 -7.01
CA THR A 216 -5.47 12.18 -8.32
C THR A 216 -4.25 11.67 -9.07
N LEU A 217 -3.44 10.77 -8.49
CA LEU A 217 -2.27 10.24 -9.17
C LEU A 217 -2.66 9.46 -10.43
N PRO A 218 -1.83 9.50 -11.50
CA PRO A 218 -2.18 8.95 -12.82
C PRO A 218 -2.54 7.46 -12.82
N ARG A 219 -1.93 6.67 -11.94
CA ARG A 219 -2.19 5.24 -11.82
C ARG A 219 -3.38 4.88 -10.93
N HIS A 220 -4.08 5.89 -10.41
CA HIS A 220 -5.23 5.73 -9.52
C HIS A 220 -4.98 4.72 -8.40
N PRO A 221 -3.92 4.93 -7.59
CA PRO A 221 -3.50 3.94 -6.60
C PRO A 221 -4.62 3.63 -5.61
N ALA A 222 -4.61 2.40 -5.13
CA ALA A 222 -5.28 2.06 -3.88
C ALA A 222 -4.63 2.84 -2.73
N VAL A 223 -5.44 3.24 -1.76
CA VAL A 223 -4.96 3.88 -0.54
C VAL A 223 -5.42 3.04 0.64
N LEU A 224 -4.46 2.57 1.44
CA LEU A 224 -4.72 1.82 2.67
C LEU A 224 -4.26 2.66 3.85
N MET A 225 -5.12 2.82 4.85
CA MET A 225 -4.75 3.41 6.12
C MET A 225 -4.44 2.32 7.13
N VAL A 226 -3.32 2.44 7.84
CA VAL A 226 -2.94 1.54 8.92
C VAL A 226 -2.75 2.36 10.18
N GLU A 227 -3.43 1.95 11.24
CA GLU A 227 -3.29 2.52 12.58
C GLU A 227 -2.47 1.53 13.41
N THR A 228 -1.34 1.98 13.98
CA THR A 228 -0.43 1.13 14.79
C THR A 228 -0.38 1.53 16.26
#